data_AF-A0A8T2SRW4-F1
#
_entry.id   AF-A0A8T2SRW4-F1
#
_cell.length_a   1.000
_cell.length_b   1.000
_cell.length_c   1.000
_cell.angle_alpha   90.00
_cell.angle_beta   90.00
_cell.angle_gamma   90.00
#
_symmetry.space_group_name_H-M   'P 1'
#
loop_
_entity.id
_entity.type
_entity.pdbx_description
1 polymer ?
#
loop_
_entity_poly.entity_id
_entity_poly.type
_entity_poly.pdbx_seq_one_letter_code
_entity_poly.pdbx_strand_id
1 'polypeptide(L)'
;KISAGVQQRIGPEYAGPLGIIQSLADGIKLLLKEDIIPAGSNAWLFTIGPAIVVIPVFLTYLVIPFGQNIILANLNIGVFFWIAISSVVPLGLLMSGYGSNNKYSFLGGLRAAAQSISYEIPLALCVLSISLHLSGSLSTVDIVEIQSKYGFLSWNVWRQPIGFIVFLISSLAECERLPFDLPEAEEELVAGYQTEYSGIKFALFYVGSYLNLLISSLFVTILYLGGWKSSIPFVENFIQNISINYGINESFDVLKPVLDIFTTLSKSYLFLFISILTRRTLPRVRIDQLLDLGWKFLLPIALGNLLLTASFQ
;
A
#
# COMPACT_ATOMS: atom_id res chain seq x y z
N LYS A 1 7.25 -0.11 16.99
CA LYS A 1 6.55 -0.53 18.24
C LYS A 1 5.85 -1.87 18.10
N ILE A 2 4.96 -2.08 17.12
CA ILE A 2 4.25 -3.37 16.91
C ILE A 2 5.24 -4.55 16.86
N SER A 3 6.28 -4.45 16.03
CA SER A 3 7.32 -5.48 15.97
C SER A 3 8.06 -5.72 17.29
N ALA A 4 8.17 -4.72 18.18
CA ALA A 4 8.82 -4.88 19.47
C ALA A 4 7.89 -5.63 20.44
N GLY A 5 6.59 -5.30 20.42
CA GLY A 5 5.56 -6.01 21.18
C GLY A 5 5.47 -7.50 20.85
N VAL A 6 5.55 -7.87 19.56
CA VAL A 6 5.60 -9.29 19.13
C VAL A 6 6.84 -10.01 19.69
N GLN A 7 7.95 -9.30 19.83
CA GLN A 7 9.22 -9.83 20.34
C GLN A 7 9.36 -9.71 21.86
N GLN A 8 8.29 -9.31 22.58
CA GLN A 8 8.30 -9.07 24.03
C GLN A 8 9.41 -8.11 24.48
N ARG A 9 9.76 -7.12 23.65
CA ARG A 9 10.69 -6.05 24.01
C ARG A 9 10.04 -4.69 23.80
N ILE A 10 10.61 -3.67 24.45
CA ILE A 10 10.11 -2.31 24.29
C ILE A 10 10.75 -1.67 23.05
N GLY A 11 9.97 -0.86 22.35
CA GLY A 11 10.45 -0.09 21.19
C GLY A 11 11.28 1.13 21.61
N PRO A 12 11.54 2.07 20.69
CA PRO A 12 12.21 3.33 21.04
C PRO A 12 11.42 4.07 22.13
N GLU A 13 12.09 4.47 23.21
CA GLU A 13 11.49 5.20 24.35
C GLU A 13 12.06 6.61 24.53
N TYR A 14 13.37 6.78 24.32
CA TYR A 14 14.09 8.00 24.73
C TYR A 14 13.97 9.17 23.74
N ALA A 15 13.57 8.92 22.49
CA ALA A 15 13.38 9.97 21.47
C ALA A 15 12.00 10.63 21.60
N GLY A 16 11.83 11.45 22.65
CA GLY A 16 10.55 12.09 23.00
C GLY A 16 9.59 11.17 23.78
N PRO A 17 8.36 11.61 24.11
CA PRO A 17 7.42 10.80 24.88
C PRO A 17 7.09 9.50 24.13
N LEU A 18 7.39 8.36 24.74
CA LEU A 18 7.23 7.02 24.16
C LEU A 18 7.92 6.85 22.79
N GLY A 19 8.97 7.62 22.46
CA GLY A 19 9.66 7.51 21.17
C GLY A 19 8.88 7.96 19.93
N ILE A 20 7.85 8.80 20.07
CA ILE A 20 7.06 9.31 18.94
C ILE A 20 7.92 10.13 17.96
N ILE A 21 8.96 10.80 18.46
CA ILE A 21 9.81 11.70 17.66
C ILE A 21 10.88 10.92 16.88
N GLN A 22 11.03 9.61 17.11
CA GLN A 22 12.06 8.78 16.48
C GLN A 22 12.05 8.86 14.95
N SER A 23 10.88 8.73 14.31
CA SER A 23 10.79 8.77 12.84
C SER A 23 11.18 10.14 12.27
N LEU A 24 10.87 11.22 12.99
CA LEU A 24 11.29 12.57 12.61
C LEU A 24 12.79 12.75 12.78
N ALA A 25 13.37 12.25 13.88
CA ALA A 25 14.81 12.31 14.13
C ALA A 25 15.61 11.52 13.09
N ASP A 26 15.16 10.32 12.70
CA ASP A 26 15.80 9.52 11.66
C ASP A 26 15.70 10.21 10.29
N GLY A 27 14.55 10.82 9.97
CA GLY A 27 14.38 11.63 8.77
C GLY A 27 15.37 12.81 8.71
N ILE A 28 15.42 13.61 9.77
CA ILE A 28 16.35 14.76 9.87
C ILE A 28 17.81 14.30 9.77
N LYS A 29 18.16 13.20 10.45
CA LYS A 29 19.50 12.62 10.35
C LYS A 29 19.88 12.28 8.92
N LEU A 30 18.98 11.66 8.15
CA LEU A 30 19.27 11.29 6.77
C LEU A 30 19.37 12.51 5.84
N LEU A 31 18.64 13.60 6.13
CA LEU A 31 18.77 14.87 5.40
C LEU A 31 20.12 15.56 5.62
N LEU A 32 20.65 15.48 6.85
CA LEU A 32 21.93 16.10 7.21
C LEU A 32 23.14 15.26 6.81
N LYS A 33 22.92 13.98 6.49
CA LYS A 33 24.00 13.06 6.13
C LYS A 33 24.50 13.37 4.72
N GLU A 34 25.81 13.26 4.55
CA GLU A 34 26.48 13.45 3.25
C GLU A 34 25.90 12.50 2.19
N ASP A 35 25.64 13.04 1.00
CA ASP A 35 25.17 12.32 -0.17
C ASP A 35 26.36 11.96 -1.06
N ILE A 36 26.83 10.73 -0.94
CA ILE A 36 27.99 10.21 -1.67
C ILE A 36 27.51 9.58 -2.98
N ILE A 37 28.13 10.00 -4.09
CA ILE A 37 27.93 9.41 -5.43
C ILE A 37 29.18 8.61 -5.80
N PRO A 38 29.08 7.30 -6.08
CA PRO A 38 30.25 6.48 -6.43
C PRO A 38 30.92 6.99 -7.72
N ALA A 39 32.26 7.00 -7.79
CA ALA A 39 33.00 7.55 -8.93
C ALA A 39 32.75 6.82 -10.26
N GLY A 40 32.41 5.53 -10.21
CA GLY A 40 32.04 4.73 -11.39
C GLY A 40 30.57 4.81 -11.77
N SER A 41 29.72 5.50 -11.00
CA SER A 41 28.27 5.55 -11.21
C SER A 41 27.86 6.57 -12.28
N ASN A 42 26.71 6.36 -12.91
CA ASN A 42 26.11 7.40 -13.73
C ASN A 42 25.29 8.33 -12.83
N ALA A 43 25.79 9.55 -12.60
CA ALA A 43 25.18 10.52 -11.69
C ALA A 43 23.72 10.85 -12.02
N TRP A 44 23.34 10.85 -13.30
CA TRP A 44 21.97 11.18 -13.72
C TRP A 44 20.99 10.06 -13.37
N LEU A 45 21.32 8.80 -13.71
CA LEU A 45 20.48 7.66 -13.33
C LEU A 45 20.44 7.43 -11.82
N PHE A 46 21.57 7.63 -11.14
CA PHE A 46 21.68 7.47 -9.69
C PHE A 46 20.82 8.52 -8.94
N THR A 47 20.73 9.75 -9.43
CA THR A 47 19.88 10.78 -8.79
C THR A 47 18.41 10.63 -9.13
N ILE A 48 18.08 10.24 -10.37
CA ILE A 48 16.69 10.15 -10.84
C ILE A 48 15.99 8.85 -10.40
N GLY A 49 16.72 7.74 -10.26
CA GLY A 49 16.14 6.44 -9.88
C GLY A 49 15.21 6.52 -8.65
N PRO A 50 15.68 7.03 -7.50
CA PRO A 50 14.84 7.20 -6.31
C PRO A 50 13.63 8.12 -6.54
N ALA A 51 13.78 9.17 -7.34
CA ALA A 51 12.69 10.09 -7.64
C ALA A 51 11.56 9.40 -8.45
N ILE A 52 11.93 8.56 -9.44
CA ILE A 52 10.96 7.79 -10.23
C ILE A 52 10.22 6.74 -9.39
N VAL A 53 10.82 6.20 -8.33
CA VAL A 53 10.11 5.30 -7.41
C VAL A 53 9.10 6.06 -6.54
N VAL A 54 9.46 7.26 -6.08
CA VAL A 54 8.69 8.01 -5.08
C VAL A 54 7.57 8.86 -5.68
N ILE A 55 7.80 9.49 -6.84
CA ILE A 55 6.81 10.37 -7.49
C ILE A 55 5.48 9.63 -7.79
N PRO A 56 5.48 8.42 -8.37
CA PRO A 56 4.28 7.61 -8.56
C PRO A 56 3.47 7.44 -7.29
N VAL A 57 4.14 7.08 -6.19
CA VAL A 57 3.51 6.87 -4.89
C VAL A 57 2.80 8.15 -4.43
N PHE A 58 3.41 9.32 -4.56
CA PHE A 58 2.74 10.59 -4.23
C PHE A 58 1.55 10.92 -5.14
N LEU A 59 1.64 10.63 -6.45
CA LEU A 59 0.56 10.91 -7.40
C LEU A 59 -0.70 10.08 -7.10
N THR A 60 -0.55 8.85 -6.61
CA THR A 60 -1.69 7.97 -6.32
C THR A 60 -2.60 8.49 -5.20
N TYR A 61 -2.12 9.37 -4.32
CA TYR A 61 -2.95 10.05 -3.31
C TYR A 61 -4.08 10.91 -3.90
N LEU A 62 -3.96 11.35 -5.16
CA LEU A 62 -4.99 12.18 -5.81
C LEU A 62 -6.36 11.48 -5.88
N VAL A 63 -6.36 10.15 -5.96
CA VAL A 63 -7.54 9.32 -6.25
C VAL A 63 -8.20 8.75 -4.99
N ILE A 64 -7.51 8.82 -3.84
CA ILE A 64 -7.97 8.23 -2.59
C ILE A 64 -9.07 9.11 -1.98
N PRO A 65 -10.29 8.60 -1.80
CA PRO A 65 -11.36 9.34 -1.17
C PRO A 65 -11.40 9.10 0.36
N PHE A 66 -11.43 10.18 1.13
CA PHE A 66 -11.53 10.10 2.60
C PHE A 66 -12.94 10.37 3.14
N GLY A 67 -13.84 10.88 2.30
CA GLY A 67 -15.23 11.18 2.62
C GLY A 67 -15.98 11.68 1.38
N GLN A 68 -17.30 11.86 1.46
CA GLN A 68 -18.13 12.26 0.31
C GLN A 68 -17.62 13.53 -0.39
N ASN A 69 -17.14 14.51 0.38
CA ASN A 69 -16.65 15.79 -0.12
C ASN A 69 -15.13 15.97 0.07
N ILE A 70 -14.42 14.98 0.62
CA ILE A 70 -12.98 15.07 0.94
C ILE A 70 -12.20 14.20 -0.04
N ILE A 71 -12.07 14.71 -1.25
CA ILE A 71 -11.38 14.05 -2.36
C ILE A 71 -10.65 15.14 -3.14
N LEU A 72 -9.38 14.92 -3.47
CA LEU A 72 -8.62 15.90 -4.26
C LEU A 72 -9.14 15.94 -5.71
N ALA A 73 -9.25 14.78 -6.36
CA ALA A 73 -9.78 14.67 -7.71
C ALA A 73 -10.67 13.42 -7.85
N ASN A 74 -11.95 13.64 -8.15
CA ASN A 74 -12.84 12.54 -8.53
C ASN A 74 -12.63 12.20 -10.02
N LEU A 75 -11.81 11.18 -10.28
CA LEU A 75 -11.56 10.67 -11.62
C LEU A 75 -12.45 9.47 -11.92
N ASN A 76 -13.11 9.46 -13.09
CA ASN A 76 -13.89 8.32 -13.57
C ASN A 76 -13.04 7.04 -13.73
N ILE A 77 -11.72 7.20 -13.87
CA ILE A 77 -10.74 6.13 -14.13
C ILE A 77 -9.81 5.98 -12.90
N GLY A 78 -10.31 6.26 -11.71
CA GLY A 78 -9.50 6.32 -10.48
C GLY A 78 -8.66 5.07 -10.23
N VAL A 79 -9.27 3.90 -10.14
CA VAL A 79 -8.51 2.68 -9.78
C VAL A 79 -7.52 2.28 -10.88
N PHE A 80 -7.87 2.49 -12.15
CA PHE A 80 -6.96 2.23 -13.26
C PHE A 80 -5.78 3.22 -13.30
N PHE A 81 -6.00 4.49 -12.92
CA PHE A 81 -4.92 5.47 -12.78
C PHE A 81 -3.89 5.02 -11.74
N TRP A 82 -4.33 4.43 -10.62
CA TRP A 82 -3.43 3.87 -9.63
C TRP A 82 -2.55 2.75 -10.22
N ILE A 83 -3.16 1.75 -10.88
CA ILE A 83 -2.42 0.65 -11.52
C ILE A 83 -1.42 1.20 -12.56
N ALA A 84 -1.88 2.11 -13.43
CA ALA A 84 -1.03 2.70 -14.46
C ALA A 84 0.19 3.42 -13.89
N ILE A 85 0.03 4.12 -12.77
CA ILE A 85 1.14 4.82 -12.11
C ILE A 85 2.06 3.84 -11.37
N SER A 86 1.52 2.79 -10.76
CA SER A 86 2.34 1.77 -10.09
C SER A 86 3.31 1.08 -11.07
N SER A 87 2.89 0.88 -12.32
CA SER A 87 3.71 0.28 -13.39
C SER A 87 5.02 1.05 -13.71
N VAL A 88 5.15 2.30 -13.24
CA VAL A 88 6.35 3.12 -13.42
C VAL A 88 7.45 2.76 -12.39
N VAL A 89 7.08 2.25 -11.22
CA VAL A 89 8.01 1.93 -10.12
C VAL A 89 9.11 0.93 -10.53
N PRO A 90 8.83 -0.17 -11.26
CA PRO A 90 9.87 -1.09 -11.75
C PRO A 90 10.99 -0.42 -12.54
N LEU A 91 10.68 0.63 -13.32
CA LEU A 91 11.68 1.38 -14.07
C LEU A 91 12.63 2.13 -13.14
N GLY A 92 12.09 2.75 -12.07
CA GLY A 92 12.90 3.42 -11.05
C GLY A 92 13.83 2.44 -10.33
N LEU A 93 13.36 1.23 -10.02
CA LEU A 93 14.17 0.16 -9.43
C LEU A 93 15.32 -0.27 -10.35
N LEU A 94 15.06 -0.48 -11.65
CA LEU A 94 16.10 -0.82 -12.62
C LEU A 94 17.12 0.31 -12.81
N MET A 95 16.66 1.55 -12.92
CA MET A 95 17.54 2.72 -13.03
C MET A 95 18.42 2.86 -11.79
N SER A 96 17.87 2.60 -10.61
CA SER A 96 18.63 2.66 -9.36
C SER A 96 19.71 1.59 -9.26
N GLY A 97 19.41 0.36 -9.70
CA GLY A 97 20.36 -0.75 -9.72
C GLY A 97 21.47 -0.54 -10.76
N TYR A 98 21.11 -0.13 -11.98
CA TYR A 98 22.09 0.15 -13.04
C TYR A 98 22.94 1.38 -12.74
N GLY A 99 22.32 2.45 -12.21
CA GLY A 99 22.99 3.70 -11.87
C GLY A 99 24.12 3.51 -10.84
N SER A 100 23.97 2.56 -9.92
CA SER A 100 24.95 2.26 -8.86
C SER A 100 26.30 1.69 -9.35
N ASN A 101 26.34 1.14 -10.58
CA ASN A 101 27.51 0.48 -11.17
C ASN A 101 28.18 -0.59 -10.27
N ASN A 102 27.38 -1.36 -9.54
CA ASN A 102 27.82 -2.52 -8.78
C ASN A 102 27.06 -3.78 -9.25
N LYS A 103 27.78 -4.89 -9.44
CA LYS A 103 27.22 -6.17 -9.92
C LYS A 103 26.08 -6.66 -9.03
N TYR A 104 26.21 -6.55 -7.71
CA TYR A 104 25.20 -7.04 -6.77
C TYR A 104 23.95 -6.16 -6.76
N SER A 105 24.15 -4.84 -6.81
CA SER A 105 23.07 -3.86 -6.83
C SER A 105 22.26 -3.92 -8.13
N PHE A 106 22.92 -4.18 -9.27
CA PHE A 106 22.23 -4.41 -10.53
C PHE A 106 21.38 -5.70 -10.51
N LEU A 107 21.93 -6.80 -9.98
CA LEU A 107 21.16 -8.05 -9.78
C LEU A 107 19.97 -7.84 -8.82
N GLY A 108 20.17 -7.06 -7.76
CA GLY A 108 19.10 -6.68 -6.83
C GLY A 108 17.97 -5.89 -7.51
N GLY A 109 18.32 -4.90 -8.34
CA GLY A 109 17.35 -4.12 -9.11
C GLY A 109 16.57 -4.96 -10.11
N LEU A 110 17.23 -5.89 -10.82
CA LEU A 110 16.56 -6.82 -11.74
C LEU A 110 15.55 -7.72 -11.02
N ARG A 111 15.91 -8.22 -9.82
CA ARG A 111 15.03 -9.07 -9.00
C ARG A 111 13.83 -8.29 -8.47
N ALA A 112 14.05 -7.06 -7.99
CA ALA A 112 12.99 -6.16 -7.51
C ALA A 112 11.97 -5.85 -8.61
N ALA A 113 12.47 -5.46 -9.79
CA ALA A 113 11.63 -5.17 -10.93
C ALA A 113 10.83 -6.41 -11.39
N ALA A 114 11.47 -7.58 -11.49
CA ALA A 114 10.80 -8.82 -11.87
C ALA A 114 9.69 -9.21 -10.88
N GLN A 115 9.94 -9.03 -9.58
CA GLN A 115 8.93 -9.24 -8.54
C GLN A 115 7.76 -8.26 -8.71
N SER A 116 8.03 -6.95 -8.76
CA SER A 116 6.97 -5.94 -8.87
C SER A 116 6.06 -6.20 -10.08
N ILE A 117 6.64 -6.48 -11.25
CA ILE A 117 5.90 -6.77 -12.49
C ILE A 117 5.03 -8.02 -12.35
N SER A 118 5.56 -9.07 -11.70
CA SER A 118 4.86 -10.35 -11.59
C SER A 118 3.60 -10.27 -10.72
N TYR A 119 3.58 -9.38 -9.72
CA TYR A 119 2.44 -9.22 -8.80
C TYR A 119 1.45 -8.12 -9.21
N GLU A 120 1.83 -7.27 -10.14
CA GLU A 120 0.95 -6.24 -10.70
C GLU A 120 -0.20 -6.87 -11.52
N ILE A 121 0.07 -7.94 -12.27
CA ILE A 121 -0.94 -8.59 -13.12
C ILE A 121 -2.08 -9.22 -12.29
N PRO A 122 -1.81 -10.08 -11.28
CA PRO A 122 -2.88 -10.62 -10.44
C PRO A 122 -3.63 -9.54 -9.66
N LEU A 123 -2.92 -8.47 -9.23
CA LEU A 123 -3.52 -7.33 -8.55
C LEU A 123 -4.50 -6.58 -9.47
N ALA A 124 -4.11 -6.30 -10.71
CA ALA A 124 -4.96 -5.66 -11.71
C ALA A 124 -6.21 -6.49 -12.03
N LEU A 125 -6.09 -7.83 -12.13
CA LEU A 125 -7.23 -8.71 -12.34
C LEU A 125 -8.24 -8.68 -11.19
N CYS A 126 -7.78 -8.59 -9.94
CA CYS A 126 -8.66 -8.46 -8.77
C CYS A 126 -9.37 -7.10 -8.72
N VAL A 127 -8.68 -6.03 -9.13
CA VAL A 127 -9.32 -4.72 -9.29
C VAL A 127 -10.41 -4.79 -10.34
N LEU A 128 -10.12 -5.41 -11.48
CA LEU A 128 -11.02 -5.49 -12.63
C LEU A 128 -12.28 -6.30 -12.29
N SER A 129 -12.15 -7.39 -11.50
CA SER A 129 -13.31 -8.14 -11.01
C SER A 129 -14.23 -7.32 -10.11
N ILE A 130 -13.72 -6.31 -9.41
CA ILE A 130 -14.53 -5.41 -8.56
C ILE A 130 -15.13 -4.28 -9.41
N SER A 131 -14.31 -3.59 -10.20
CA SER A 131 -14.71 -2.37 -10.89
C SER A 131 -15.76 -2.61 -11.97
N LEU A 132 -15.57 -3.63 -12.81
CA LEU A 132 -16.48 -3.85 -13.95
C LEU A 132 -17.78 -4.54 -13.54
N HIS A 133 -17.73 -5.53 -12.64
CA HIS A 133 -18.89 -6.38 -12.36
C HIS A 133 -19.66 -6.02 -11.10
N LEU A 134 -19.00 -5.58 -10.02
CA LEU A 134 -19.70 -5.23 -8.77
C LEU A 134 -20.10 -3.76 -8.72
N SER A 135 -19.21 -2.88 -9.19
CA SER A 135 -19.44 -1.42 -9.15
C SER A 135 -20.07 -0.89 -10.45
N GLY A 136 -19.71 -1.48 -11.60
CA GLY A 136 -20.07 -0.91 -12.90
C GLY A 136 -19.37 0.42 -13.20
N SER A 137 -18.32 0.76 -12.44
CA SER A 137 -17.56 2.01 -12.53
C SER A 137 -16.11 1.81 -12.08
N LEU A 138 -15.21 2.66 -12.58
CA LEU A 138 -13.77 2.66 -12.25
C LEU A 138 -13.39 3.80 -11.28
N SER A 139 -14.36 4.61 -10.89
CA SER A 139 -14.25 5.68 -9.89
C SER A 139 -14.21 5.09 -8.49
N THR A 140 -13.31 5.60 -7.64
CA THR A 140 -13.19 5.14 -6.25
C THR A 140 -14.39 5.53 -5.40
N VAL A 141 -15.06 6.64 -5.73
CA VAL A 141 -16.25 7.15 -5.04
C VAL A 141 -17.43 6.20 -5.22
N ASP A 142 -17.78 5.90 -6.46
CA ASP A 142 -18.94 5.07 -6.79
C ASP A 142 -18.79 3.65 -6.22
N ILE A 143 -17.55 3.11 -6.20
CA ILE A 143 -17.24 1.82 -5.56
C ILE A 143 -17.64 1.86 -4.08
N VAL A 144 -17.25 2.90 -3.35
CA VAL A 144 -17.58 3.06 -1.93
C VAL A 144 -19.08 3.30 -1.73
N GLU A 145 -19.73 4.07 -2.60
CA GLU A 145 -21.17 4.33 -2.53
C GLU A 145 -22.01 3.05 -2.73
N ILE A 146 -21.61 2.17 -3.64
CA ILE A 146 -22.29 0.89 -3.86
C ILE A 146 -22.13 -0.03 -2.66
N GLN A 147 -20.95 -0.03 -2.05
CA GLN A 147 -20.68 -0.77 -0.80
C GLN A 147 -21.44 -0.18 0.40
N SER A 148 -21.87 1.07 0.34
CA SER A 148 -22.63 1.72 1.41
C SER A 148 -24.11 1.31 1.45
N LYS A 149 -24.68 0.70 0.40
CA LYS A 149 -26.15 0.53 0.29
C LYS A 149 -26.78 -0.36 1.35
N TYR A 150 -26.10 -1.43 1.78
CA TYR A 150 -26.62 -2.41 2.74
C TYR A 150 -25.70 -2.60 3.96
N GLY A 151 -24.94 -1.56 4.30
CA GLY A 151 -24.06 -1.57 5.46
C GLY A 151 -22.97 -2.66 5.39
N PHE A 152 -22.79 -3.41 6.48
CA PHE A 152 -21.68 -4.35 6.65
C PHE A 152 -21.76 -5.54 5.67
N LEU A 153 -22.98 -5.94 5.29
CA LEU A 153 -23.19 -7.08 4.38
C LEU A 153 -22.92 -6.71 2.91
N SER A 154 -22.90 -5.43 2.54
CA SER A 154 -22.56 -5.00 1.17
C SER A 154 -21.08 -4.85 0.90
N TRP A 155 -20.20 -5.15 1.85
CA TRP A 155 -18.77 -5.10 1.62
C TRP A 155 -18.33 -6.15 0.60
N ASN A 156 -17.40 -5.77 -0.27
CA ASN A 156 -16.91 -6.64 -1.34
C ASN A 156 -16.09 -7.82 -0.79
N VAL A 157 -15.60 -7.77 0.46
CA VAL A 157 -14.97 -8.93 1.12
C VAL A 157 -15.89 -10.15 1.10
N TRP A 158 -17.19 -9.95 1.38
CA TRP A 158 -18.16 -11.06 1.43
C TRP A 158 -18.51 -11.58 0.05
N ARG A 159 -18.49 -10.71 -0.96
CA ARG A 159 -18.83 -11.04 -2.35
C ARG A 159 -17.66 -11.73 -3.07
N GLN A 160 -16.43 -11.28 -2.82
CA GLN A 160 -15.21 -11.80 -3.44
C GLN A 160 -14.14 -12.13 -2.39
N PRO A 161 -14.33 -13.18 -1.58
CA PRO A 161 -13.34 -13.58 -0.58
C PRO A 161 -12.03 -14.07 -1.23
N ILE A 162 -12.13 -14.75 -2.38
CA ILE A 162 -10.96 -15.25 -3.13
C ILE A 162 -10.15 -14.08 -3.68
N GLY A 163 -10.82 -13.13 -4.35
CA GLY A 163 -10.19 -11.91 -4.85
C GLY A 163 -9.52 -11.11 -3.74
N PHE A 164 -10.15 -10.99 -2.56
CA PHE A 164 -9.57 -10.29 -1.42
C PHE A 164 -8.23 -10.90 -0.97
N ILE A 165 -8.15 -12.23 -0.87
CA ILE A 165 -6.90 -12.91 -0.48
C ILE A 165 -5.82 -12.71 -1.53
N VAL A 166 -6.15 -12.85 -2.82
CA VAL A 166 -5.20 -12.62 -3.92
C VAL A 166 -4.70 -11.17 -3.91
N PHE A 167 -5.60 -10.21 -3.77
CA PHE A 167 -5.26 -8.79 -3.70
C PHE A 167 -4.38 -8.46 -2.49
N LEU A 168 -4.66 -9.06 -1.32
CA LEU A 168 -3.85 -8.90 -0.11
C LEU A 168 -2.43 -9.46 -0.31
N ILE A 169 -2.30 -10.65 -0.89
CA ILE A 169 -0.97 -11.25 -1.14
C ILE A 169 -0.20 -10.41 -2.16
N SER A 170 -0.84 -10.00 -3.26
CA SER A 170 -0.18 -9.22 -4.30
C SER A 170 0.23 -7.82 -3.83
N SER A 171 -0.62 -7.14 -3.08
CA SER A 171 -0.29 -5.82 -2.51
C SER A 171 0.86 -5.89 -1.49
N LEU A 172 0.94 -6.97 -0.69
CA LEU A 172 2.09 -7.20 0.19
C LEU A 172 3.37 -7.46 -0.60
N ALA A 173 3.29 -8.22 -1.70
CA ALA A 173 4.44 -8.53 -2.55
C ALA A 173 4.95 -7.30 -3.31
N GLU A 174 4.04 -6.43 -3.77
CA GLU A 174 4.38 -5.15 -4.42
C GLU A 174 5.04 -4.16 -3.45
N CYS A 175 4.67 -4.19 -2.17
CA CYS A 175 5.30 -3.34 -1.15
C CYS A 175 6.68 -3.84 -0.68
N GLU A 176 7.21 -4.92 -1.28
CA GLU A 176 8.52 -5.51 -0.98
C GLU A 176 8.74 -5.79 0.52
N ARG A 177 7.68 -6.15 1.27
CA ARG A 177 7.79 -6.45 2.71
C ARG A 177 7.81 -7.95 3.00
N LEU A 178 8.53 -8.33 4.05
CA LEU A 178 8.61 -9.72 4.53
C LEU A 178 7.19 -10.29 4.66
N PRO A 179 6.89 -11.45 4.05
CA PRO A 179 7.81 -12.50 3.57
C PRO A 179 8.42 -12.29 2.16
N PHE A 180 8.01 -11.24 1.44
CA PHE A 180 8.37 -10.95 0.04
C PHE A 180 9.49 -9.89 -0.11
N ASP A 181 10.26 -9.65 0.95
CA ASP A 181 11.38 -8.70 0.97
C ASP A 181 12.65 -9.37 0.46
N LEU A 182 12.70 -9.64 -0.84
CA LEU A 182 13.80 -10.30 -1.53
C LEU A 182 14.81 -9.35 -2.16
N PRO A 183 14.44 -8.12 -2.58
CA PRO A 183 15.40 -7.14 -3.05
C PRO A 183 16.37 -6.67 -1.97
N GLU A 184 15.91 -6.49 -0.73
CA GLU A 184 16.71 -6.00 0.40
C GLU A 184 17.44 -7.14 1.14
N ALA A 185 17.60 -8.30 0.51
CA ALA A 185 18.17 -9.49 1.15
C ALA A 185 19.62 -9.31 1.62
N GLU A 186 19.80 -9.06 2.92
CA GLU A 186 21.13 -8.95 3.55
C GLU A 186 22.02 -10.17 3.28
N GLU A 187 21.43 -11.37 3.33
CA GLU A 187 22.17 -12.64 3.17
C GLU A 187 22.61 -12.92 1.72
N GLU A 188 21.94 -12.37 0.71
CA GLU A 188 22.22 -12.68 -0.71
C GLU A 188 22.87 -11.49 -1.44
N LEU A 189 22.42 -10.26 -1.16
CA LEU A 189 22.78 -9.05 -1.91
C LEU A 189 23.03 -7.83 -1.01
N VAL A 190 23.24 -8.02 0.30
CA VAL A 190 23.47 -6.97 1.32
C VAL A 190 22.29 -6.01 1.52
N ALA A 191 21.91 -5.24 0.50
CA ALA A 191 20.70 -4.40 0.49
C ALA A 191 20.14 -4.22 -0.94
N GLY A 192 20.56 -5.11 -1.86
CA GLY A 192 20.17 -5.07 -3.28
C GLY A 192 20.46 -3.74 -3.95
N TYR A 193 19.42 -3.15 -4.55
CA TYR A 193 19.52 -1.90 -5.31
C TYR A 193 19.81 -0.66 -4.44
N GLN A 194 19.63 -0.74 -3.12
CA GLN A 194 19.80 0.39 -2.20
C GLN A 194 21.22 0.50 -1.61
N THR A 195 22.05 -0.51 -1.81
CA THR A 195 23.39 -0.65 -1.19
C THR A 195 24.30 0.57 -1.29
N GLU A 196 24.36 1.21 -2.46
CA GLU A 196 25.25 2.34 -2.73
C GLU A 196 24.63 3.70 -2.35
N TYR A 197 23.35 3.73 -1.96
CA TYR A 197 22.64 4.97 -1.65
C TYR A 197 22.91 5.45 -0.23
N SER A 198 23.15 6.75 -0.09
CA SER A 198 23.38 7.41 1.19
C SER A 198 22.52 8.66 1.36
N GLY A 199 22.44 9.17 2.59
CA GLY A 199 21.73 10.39 2.95
C GLY A 199 20.29 10.49 2.44
N ILE A 200 20.00 11.57 1.72
CA ILE A 200 18.67 11.90 1.20
C ILE A 200 18.13 10.86 0.23
N LYS A 201 18.96 10.29 -0.65
CA LYS A 201 18.48 9.34 -1.67
C LYS A 201 18.03 8.01 -1.06
N PHE A 202 18.75 7.55 -0.03
CA PHE A 202 18.32 6.41 0.78
C PHE A 202 17.02 6.73 1.52
N ALA A 203 16.90 7.94 2.08
CA ALA A 203 15.67 8.37 2.75
C ALA A 203 14.45 8.33 1.82
N LEU A 204 14.61 8.70 0.54
CA LEU A 204 13.55 8.63 -0.45
C LEU A 204 13.04 7.19 -0.66
N PHE A 205 13.92 6.20 -0.79
CA PHE A 205 13.48 4.79 -0.87
C PHE A 205 12.77 4.34 0.40
N TYR A 206 13.34 4.69 1.56
CA TYR A 206 12.75 4.32 2.84
C TYR A 206 11.34 4.90 2.98
N VAL A 207 11.18 6.23 2.84
CA VAL A 207 9.88 6.91 2.92
C VAL A 207 8.93 6.41 1.84
N GLY A 208 9.40 6.24 0.61
CA GLY A 208 8.61 5.71 -0.51
C GLY A 208 8.00 4.34 -0.20
N SER A 209 8.78 3.42 0.36
CA SER A 209 8.28 2.08 0.73
C SER A 209 7.18 2.12 1.79
N TYR A 210 7.27 3.01 2.79
CA TYR A 210 6.23 3.16 3.81
C TYR A 210 4.98 3.86 3.29
N LEU A 211 5.15 4.85 2.41
CA LEU A 211 4.02 5.51 1.76
C LEU A 211 3.29 4.54 0.82
N ASN A 212 4.03 3.70 0.08
CA ASN A 212 3.43 2.68 -0.78
C ASN A 212 2.62 1.67 0.05
N LEU A 213 3.15 1.23 1.19
CA LEU A 213 2.44 0.36 2.12
C LEU A 213 1.16 1.02 2.69
N LEU A 214 1.20 2.32 2.96
CA LEU A 214 0.01 3.06 3.39
C LEU A 214 -1.02 3.14 2.27
N ILE A 215 -0.60 3.43 1.05
CA ILE A 215 -1.50 3.53 -0.11
C ILE A 215 -2.13 2.19 -0.44
N SER A 216 -1.36 1.11 -0.47
CA SER A 216 -1.90 -0.23 -0.70
C SER A 216 -2.92 -0.60 0.40
N SER A 217 -2.65 -0.25 1.65
CA SER A 217 -3.61 -0.41 2.75
C SER A 217 -4.90 0.39 2.54
N LEU A 218 -4.80 1.63 2.04
CA LEU A 218 -5.97 2.45 1.71
C LEU A 218 -6.78 1.83 0.56
N PHE A 219 -6.12 1.34 -0.50
CA PHE A 219 -6.82 0.67 -1.59
C PHE A 219 -7.52 -0.61 -1.14
N VAL A 220 -6.94 -1.40 -0.23
CA VAL A 220 -7.65 -2.52 0.41
C VAL A 220 -8.92 -2.04 1.10
N THR A 221 -8.85 -0.93 1.85
CA THR A 221 -10.04 -0.42 2.55
C THR A 221 -11.14 0.09 1.62
N ILE A 222 -10.76 0.76 0.54
CA ILE A 222 -11.69 1.35 -0.44
C ILE A 222 -12.34 0.24 -1.27
N LEU A 223 -11.54 -0.69 -1.79
CA LEU A 223 -12.02 -1.71 -2.71
C LEU A 223 -12.80 -2.84 -2.03
N TYR A 224 -12.47 -3.15 -0.77
CA TYR A 224 -13.06 -4.29 -0.06
C TYR A 224 -13.88 -3.92 1.18
N LEU A 225 -13.43 -2.95 1.99
CA LEU A 225 -13.99 -2.69 3.33
C LEU A 225 -14.89 -1.44 3.41
N GLY A 226 -15.38 -0.90 2.30
CA GLY A 226 -16.38 0.17 2.35
C GLY A 226 -15.84 1.58 2.61
N GLY A 227 -14.54 1.82 2.48
CA GLY A 227 -13.94 3.15 2.62
C GLY A 227 -14.39 3.91 3.88
N TRP A 228 -14.93 5.12 3.69
CA TRP A 228 -15.29 6.05 4.76
C TRP A 228 -16.59 5.73 5.49
N LYS A 229 -17.50 4.97 4.87
CA LYS A 229 -18.75 4.61 5.53
C LYS A 229 -18.45 3.64 6.68
N SER A 230 -18.80 4.02 7.91
CA SER A 230 -18.78 3.11 9.05
C SER A 230 -20.05 2.29 9.06
N SER A 231 -20.06 1.18 8.31
CA SER A 231 -21.20 0.28 8.26
C SER A 231 -21.38 -0.60 9.51
N ILE A 232 -20.75 -0.24 10.64
CA ILE A 232 -20.84 -0.99 11.89
C ILE A 232 -22.10 -0.51 12.62
N PRO A 233 -23.12 -1.37 12.83
CA PRO A 233 -24.41 -0.96 13.40
C PRO A 233 -24.29 -0.25 14.75
N PHE A 234 -23.27 -0.60 15.53
CA PHE A 234 -22.98 0.04 16.81
C PHE A 234 -22.59 1.51 16.66
N VAL A 235 -21.78 1.85 15.65
CA VAL A 235 -21.33 3.23 15.41
C VAL A 235 -22.48 4.08 14.85
N GLU A 236 -23.28 3.50 13.96
CA GLU A 236 -24.44 4.17 13.37
C GLU A 236 -25.53 4.46 14.42
N ASN A 237 -25.83 3.48 15.30
CA ASN A 237 -26.74 3.67 16.43
C ASN A 237 -26.20 4.66 17.48
N PHE A 238 -24.89 4.68 17.72
CA PHE A 238 -24.28 5.64 18.64
C PHE A 238 -24.37 7.08 18.09
N ILE A 239 -24.09 7.28 16.79
CA ILE A 239 -24.22 8.58 16.13
C ILE A 239 -25.68 9.05 16.13
N GLN A 240 -26.62 8.14 15.85
CA GLN A 240 -28.05 8.43 15.85
C GLN A 240 -28.57 8.76 17.26
N ASN A 241 -28.06 8.10 18.30
CA ASN A 241 -28.42 8.41 19.69
C ASN A 241 -27.87 9.75 20.17
N ILE A 242 -26.69 10.18 19.69
CA ILE A 242 -26.11 11.48 20.04
C ILE A 242 -26.80 12.61 19.28
N SER A 243 -27.16 12.41 18.00
CA SER A 243 -27.86 13.43 17.21
C SER A 243 -29.27 13.72 17.74
N ILE A 244 -29.98 12.70 18.23
CA ILE A 244 -31.31 12.83 18.83
C ILE A 244 -31.25 13.54 20.21
N ASN A 245 -30.23 13.28 21.02
CA ASN A 245 -30.15 13.82 22.38
C ASN A 245 -29.64 15.26 22.48
N TYR A 246 -28.80 15.72 21.54
CA TYR A 246 -28.14 17.03 21.65
C TYR A 246 -28.76 18.14 20.79
N GLY A 247 -29.70 17.85 19.87
CA GLY A 247 -30.49 18.89 19.19
C GLY A 247 -29.70 19.98 18.46
N ILE A 248 -28.44 19.73 18.09
CA ILE A 248 -27.57 20.69 17.42
C ILE A 248 -27.30 20.15 16.02
N ASN A 249 -27.93 20.72 15.00
CA ASN A 249 -27.75 20.28 13.62
C ASN A 249 -26.45 20.81 12.99
N GLU A 250 -25.91 21.95 13.46
CA GLU A 250 -24.79 22.63 12.77
C GLU A 250 -23.40 22.12 13.19
N SER A 251 -23.15 21.77 14.46
CA SER A 251 -21.85 21.22 14.87
C SER A 251 -21.61 19.79 14.37
N PHE A 252 -22.66 19.09 13.94
CA PHE A 252 -22.56 17.74 13.37
C PHE A 252 -22.00 17.73 11.94
N ASP A 253 -22.05 18.85 11.22
CA ASP A 253 -21.55 18.91 9.84
C ASP A 253 -20.01 18.87 9.77
N VAL A 254 -19.30 19.30 10.82
CA VAL A 254 -17.84 19.13 10.91
C VAL A 254 -17.47 17.74 11.48
N LEU A 255 -18.29 17.20 12.39
CA LEU A 255 -18.01 15.90 13.01
C LEU A 255 -18.14 14.72 12.03
N LYS A 256 -19.09 14.78 11.07
CA LYS A 256 -19.27 13.73 10.06
C LYS A 256 -18.02 13.51 9.19
N PRO A 257 -17.44 14.55 8.54
CA PRO A 257 -16.19 14.43 7.78
C PRO A 257 -15.01 13.91 8.63
N VAL A 258 -14.90 14.36 9.90
CA VAL A 258 -13.84 13.88 10.81
C VAL A 258 -14.01 12.39 11.11
N LEU A 259 -15.24 11.94 11.31
CA LEU A 259 -15.55 10.54 11.53
C LEU A 259 -15.25 9.69 10.28
N ASP A 260 -15.59 10.17 9.09
CA ASP A 260 -15.30 9.54 7.80
C ASP A 260 -13.77 9.36 7.56
N ILE A 261 -12.98 10.39 7.90
CA ILE A 261 -11.51 10.29 7.87
C ILE A 261 -11.02 9.28 8.92
N PHE A 262 -11.58 9.33 10.12
CA PHE A 262 -11.16 8.43 11.19
C PHE A 262 -11.46 6.96 10.86
N THR A 263 -12.59 6.66 10.22
CA THR A 263 -13.00 5.29 9.85
C THR A 263 -12.14 4.74 8.73
N THR A 264 -11.88 5.51 7.68
CA THR A 264 -10.94 5.12 6.60
C THR A 264 -9.56 4.81 7.16
N LEU A 265 -9.01 5.73 7.96
CA LEU A 265 -7.70 5.57 8.58
C LEU A 265 -7.68 4.40 9.56
N SER A 266 -8.70 4.21 10.39
CA SER A 266 -8.75 3.08 11.32
C SER A 266 -8.74 1.74 10.59
N LYS A 267 -9.49 1.61 9.48
CA LYS A 267 -9.48 0.38 8.67
C LYS A 267 -8.13 0.17 7.99
N SER A 268 -7.47 1.24 7.51
CA SER A 268 -6.18 1.13 6.84
C SER A 268 -5.07 0.81 7.84
N TYR A 269 -5.11 1.38 9.05
CA TYR A 269 -4.21 1.03 10.15
C TYR A 269 -4.37 -0.43 10.60
N LEU A 270 -5.58 -0.99 10.54
CA LEU A 270 -5.79 -2.42 10.80
C LEU A 270 -5.04 -3.26 9.76
N PHE A 271 -5.11 -2.89 8.48
CA PHE A 271 -4.34 -3.58 7.45
C PHE A 271 -2.83 -3.40 7.63
N LEU A 272 -2.35 -2.18 7.93
CA LEU A 272 -0.94 -1.94 8.27
C LEU A 272 -0.49 -2.81 9.45
N PHE A 273 -1.33 -2.95 10.47
CA PHE A 273 -1.07 -3.83 11.61
C PHE A 273 -0.92 -5.29 11.16
N ILE A 274 -1.83 -5.80 10.31
CA ILE A 274 -1.73 -7.13 9.72
C ILE A 274 -0.42 -7.27 8.93
N SER A 275 -0.08 -6.32 8.05
CA SER A 275 1.16 -6.35 7.25
C SER A 275 2.43 -6.35 8.09
N ILE A 276 2.43 -5.69 9.26
CA ILE A 276 3.57 -5.72 10.18
C ILE A 276 3.60 -7.04 10.97
N LEU A 277 2.44 -7.63 11.26
CA LEU A 277 2.34 -8.92 11.93
C LEU A 277 2.80 -10.05 11.01
N THR A 278 2.38 -10.05 9.74
CA THR A 278 2.77 -11.08 8.74
C THR A 278 4.28 -11.17 8.58
N ARG A 279 4.98 -10.02 8.63
CA ARG A 279 6.45 -9.94 8.64
C ARG A 279 7.11 -10.76 9.77
N ARG A 280 6.42 -10.96 10.90
CA ARG A 280 6.95 -11.72 12.05
C ARG A 280 6.39 -13.13 12.15
N THR A 281 5.28 -13.44 11.51
CA THR A 281 4.66 -14.77 11.57
C THR A 281 5.11 -15.70 10.45
N LEU A 282 5.35 -15.17 9.25
CA LEU A 282 5.67 -15.98 8.07
C LEU A 282 7.18 -16.08 7.87
N PRO A 283 7.70 -17.29 7.54
CA PRO A 283 9.08 -17.44 7.14
C PRO A 283 9.31 -16.75 5.79
N ARG A 284 10.57 -16.38 5.56
CA ARG A 284 11.00 -15.79 4.31
C ARG A 284 10.92 -16.82 3.17
N VAL A 285 10.44 -16.41 2.01
CA VAL A 285 10.33 -17.25 0.81
C VAL A 285 11.44 -16.91 -0.17
N ARG A 286 11.97 -17.90 -0.91
CA ARG A 286 12.98 -17.67 -1.96
C ARG A 286 12.36 -17.07 -3.23
N ILE A 287 13.17 -16.42 -4.06
CA ILE A 287 12.66 -15.74 -5.27
C ILE A 287 11.98 -16.69 -6.27
N ASP A 288 12.52 -17.88 -6.47
CA ASP A 288 11.94 -18.85 -7.41
C ASP A 288 10.52 -19.26 -6.96
N GLN A 289 10.34 -19.46 -5.65
CA GLN A 289 9.06 -19.83 -5.06
C GLN A 289 8.07 -18.66 -5.07
N LEU A 290 8.55 -17.44 -4.89
CA LEU A 290 7.76 -16.22 -4.98
C LEU A 290 7.23 -16.04 -6.41
N LEU A 291 8.09 -16.15 -7.42
CA LEU A 291 7.67 -16.03 -8.83
C LEU A 291 6.73 -17.16 -9.23
N ASP A 292 6.99 -18.39 -8.78
CA ASP A 292 6.07 -19.52 -8.99
C ASP A 292 4.69 -19.28 -8.35
N LEU A 293 4.64 -18.69 -7.14
CA LEU A 293 3.38 -18.34 -6.49
C LEU A 293 2.60 -17.29 -7.29
N GLY A 294 3.26 -16.25 -7.79
CA GLY A 294 2.62 -15.22 -8.62
C GLY A 294 2.04 -15.80 -9.92
N TRP A 295 2.88 -16.49 -10.70
CA TRP A 295 2.52 -16.94 -12.05
C TRP A 295 1.67 -18.22 -12.07
N LYS A 296 1.98 -19.21 -11.23
CA LYS A 296 1.29 -20.51 -11.28
C LYS A 296 0.07 -20.58 -10.36
N PHE A 297 0.02 -19.77 -9.31
CA PHE A 297 -1.08 -19.82 -8.33
C PHE A 297 -1.97 -18.57 -8.40
N LEU A 298 -1.43 -17.38 -8.16
CA LEU A 298 -2.25 -16.16 -8.05
C LEU A 298 -2.90 -15.78 -9.38
N LEU A 299 -2.17 -15.85 -10.51
CA LEU A 299 -2.71 -15.46 -11.81
C LEU A 299 -3.89 -16.35 -12.24
N PRO A 300 -3.80 -17.70 -12.23
CA PRO A 300 -4.95 -18.55 -12.56
C PRO A 300 -6.13 -18.37 -11.60
N ILE A 301 -5.88 -18.16 -10.30
CA ILE A 301 -6.95 -17.94 -9.31
C ILE A 301 -7.63 -16.59 -9.53
N ALA A 302 -6.87 -15.54 -9.85
CA ALA A 302 -7.43 -14.23 -10.16
C ALA A 302 -8.32 -14.28 -11.41
N LEU A 303 -7.87 -14.97 -12.46
CA LEU A 303 -8.67 -15.20 -13.66
C LEU A 303 -9.93 -16.02 -13.35
N GLY A 304 -9.80 -17.10 -12.58
CA GLY A 304 -10.93 -17.90 -12.14
C GLY A 304 -11.94 -17.09 -11.33
N ASN A 305 -11.47 -16.24 -10.41
CA ASN A 305 -12.32 -15.34 -9.63
C ASN A 305 -13.08 -14.33 -10.50
N LEU A 306 -12.42 -13.79 -11.53
CA LEU A 306 -13.06 -12.90 -12.51
C LEU A 306 -14.17 -13.64 -13.27
N LEU A 307 -13.89 -14.84 -13.79
CA LEU A 307 -14.88 -15.65 -14.51
C LEU A 307 -16.06 -16.04 -13.62
N LEU A 308 -15.80 -16.43 -12.37
CA LEU A 308 -16.84 -16.72 -11.38
C LEU A 308 -17.70 -15.48 -11.12
N THR A 309 -17.08 -14.32 -10.92
CA THR A 309 -17.80 -13.06 -10.72
C THR A 309 -18.71 -12.74 -11.92
N ALA A 310 -18.21 -12.93 -13.13
CA ALA A 310 -19.01 -12.72 -14.35
C ALA A 310 -20.19 -13.69 -14.47
N SER A 311 -20.08 -14.90 -13.90
CA SER A 311 -21.14 -15.92 -13.95
C SER A 311 -22.28 -15.73 -12.93
N PHE A 312 -22.02 -15.08 -11.80
CA PHE A 312 -23.01 -14.83 -10.74
C PHE A 312 -23.89 -13.59 -11.00
N GLN A 313 -23.89 -13.10 -12.23
CA GLN A 313 -24.66 -11.97 -12.70
C GLN A 313 -26.00 -12.42 -13.28
#